data_AF-A0A2B7WJU8-F1
#
_entry.id   AF-A0A2B7WJU8-F1
#
_cell.length_a   1.000
_cell.length_b   1.000
_cell.length_c   1.000
_cell.angle_alpha   90.00
_cell.angle_beta   90.00
_cell.angle_gamma   90.00
#
_symmetry.space_group_name_H-M   'P 1'
#
loop_
_entity.id
_entity.type
_entity.pdbx_description
1 polymer ?
#
loop_
_entity_poly.entity_id
_entity_poly.type
_entity_poly.pdbx_seq_one_letter_code
_entity_poly.pdbx_strand_id
1 'polypeptide(L)'
;MSSPQINCTLIPVKRHPSLTEEEFFHHWETVHAPMTAPWAIKHGIDYTLIKTPRAARQIGKQNTDQSSESGTEYDGYALFGFKTIEQFQVAFSDPYFVNVVQPDGKKIFDLSGDVTSGAQFAGVTPIVANGKAVVKAEKEIKAWEEYESKSKK
;
A
#
# COMPACT_ATOMS: atom_id res chain seq x y z
N MET A 1 -8.02 -11.52 -24.24
CA MET A 1 -8.37 -10.35 -23.40
C MET A 1 -7.12 -10.03 -22.58
N SER A 2 -6.49 -8.86 -22.78
CA SER A 2 -5.38 -8.45 -21.89
C SER A 2 -5.90 -8.28 -20.48
N SER A 3 -5.13 -8.72 -19.49
CA SER A 3 -5.42 -8.45 -18.08
C SER A 3 -5.57 -6.94 -17.88
N PRO A 4 -6.56 -6.47 -17.10
CA PRO A 4 -6.71 -5.04 -16.84
C PRO A 4 -5.43 -4.52 -16.20
N GLN A 5 -4.84 -3.49 -16.81
CA GLN A 5 -3.66 -2.83 -16.28
C GLN A 5 -4.09 -2.04 -15.04
N ILE A 6 -3.63 -2.44 -13.86
CA ILE A 6 -3.93 -1.75 -12.61
C ILE A 6 -2.82 -0.70 -12.41
N ASN A 7 -3.20 0.58 -12.33
CA ASN A 7 -2.31 1.60 -11.84
C ASN A 7 -2.48 1.68 -10.33
N CYS A 8 -1.38 1.82 -9.59
CA CYS A 8 -1.45 2.07 -8.18
C CYS A 8 -0.40 3.06 -7.71
N THR A 9 -0.63 3.64 -6.53
CA THR A 9 0.40 4.37 -5.81
C THR A 9 0.53 3.80 -4.41
N LEU A 10 1.77 3.72 -3.94
CA LEU A 10 2.06 3.42 -2.54
C LEU A 10 2.55 4.71 -1.88
N ILE A 11 1.79 5.20 -0.90
CA ILE A 11 2.13 6.41 -0.15
C ILE A 11 2.69 5.98 1.21
N PRO A 12 3.97 6.22 1.49
CA PRO A 12 4.54 5.95 2.80
C PRO A 12 3.99 6.95 3.82
N VAL A 13 3.72 6.48 5.04
CA VAL A 13 3.07 7.28 6.09
C VAL A 13 3.86 7.22 7.38
N LYS A 14 4.22 8.38 7.93
CA LYS A 14 4.69 8.54 9.32
C LYS A 14 3.57 9.08 10.18
N ARG A 15 3.46 8.60 11.41
CA ARG A 15 2.49 9.13 12.37
C ARG A 15 2.92 10.50 12.86
N HIS A 16 1.96 11.36 13.16
CA HIS A 16 2.21 12.65 13.80
C HIS A 16 3.01 12.44 15.11
N PRO A 17 4.06 13.24 15.38
CA PRO A 17 4.98 13.00 16.49
C PRO A 17 4.34 13.08 17.88
N SER A 18 3.15 13.69 17.99
CA SER A 18 2.38 13.73 19.24
C SER A 18 1.62 12.44 19.55
N LEU A 19 1.57 11.47 18.63
CA LEU A 19 0.82 10.24 18.79
C LEU A 19 1.73 9.05 19.08
N THR A 20 1.27 8.19 19.98
CA THR A 20 1.81 6.84 20.11
C THR A 20 1.47 5.99 18.88
N GLU A 21 2.16 4.86 18.72
CA GLU A 21 1.86 3.91 17.64
C GLU A 21 0.42 3.38 17.71
N GLU A 22 -0.05 3.09 18.92
CA GLU A 22 -1.36 2.54 19.18
C GLU A 22 -2.47 3.56 18.87
N GLU A 23 -2.33 4.78 19.37
CA GLU A 23 -3.29 5.88 19.07
C GLU A 23 -3.36 6.15 17.58
N PHE A 24 -2.20 6.17 16.90
CA PHE A 24 -2.13 6.37 15.46
C PHE A 24 -2.88 5.29 14.69
N PHE A 25 -2.57 4.01 14.91
CA PHE A 25 -3.25 2.93 14.19
C PHE A 25 -4.73 2.85 14.53
N HIS A 26 -5.09 3.06 15.79
CA HIS A 26 -6.49 3.08 16.21
C HIS A 26 -7.27 4.16 15.47
N HIS A 27 -6.77 5.40 15.43
CA HIS A 27 -7.45 6.49 14.71
C HIS A 27 -7.45 6.25 13.19
N TRP A 28 -6.34 5.76 12.62
CA TRP A 28 -6.27 5.50 11.18
C TRP A 28 -7.32 4.44 10.76
N GLU A 29 -7.44 3.35 11.51
CA GLU A 29 -8.35 2.24 11.16
C GLU A 29 -9.82 2.54 11.48
N THR A 30 -10.10 3.25 12.58
CA THR A 30 -11.48 3.40 13.08
C THR A 30 -12.12 4.74 12.72
N VAL A 31 -11.32 5.76 12.36
CA VAL A 31 -11.82 7.11 12.03
C VAL A 31 -11.42 7.48 10.61
N HIS A 32 -10.12 7.56 10.33
CA HIS A 32 -9.62 8.12 9.06
C HIS A 32 -9.98 7.25 7.85
N ALA A 33 -9.76 5.93 7.92
CA ALA A 33 -10.04 5.02 6.81
C ALA A 33 -11.55 4.93 6.50
N PRO A 34 -12.45 4.75 7.48
CA PRO A 34 -13.90 4.82 7.24
C PRO A 34 -14.35 6.17 6.69
N MET A 35 -13.76 7.29 7.15
CA MET A 35 -14.05 8.64 6.64
C MET A 35 -13.63 8.81 5.17
N THR A 36 -12.53 8.17 4.77
CA THR A 36 -11.97 8.22 3.41
C THR A 36 -12.70 7.29 2.45
N ALA A 37 -13.31 6.20 2.94
CA ALA A 37 -13.93 5.18 2.12
C ALA A 37 -15.03 5.71 1.16
N PRO A 38 -15.98 6.58 1.57
CA PRO A 38 -16.96 7.16 0.64
C PRO A 38 -16.33 7.96 -0.50
N TRP A 39 -15.24 8.68 -0.23
CA TRP A 39 -14.49 9.41 -1.25
C TRP A 39 -13.83 8.45 -2.24
N ALA A 40 -13.18 7.39 -1.74
CA ALA A 40 -12.56 6.37 -2.58
C ALA A 40 -13.59 5.68 -3.49
N ILE A 41 -14.76 5.32 -2.94
CA ILE A 41 -15.88 4.73 -3.69
C ILE A 41 -16.36 5.68 -4.79
N LYS A 42 -16.61 6.96 -4.46
CA LYS A 42 -17.07 7.98 -5.43
C LYS A 42 -16.14 8.09 -6.63
N HIS A 43 -14.84 8.02 -6.38
CA HIS A 43 -13.80 8.16 -7.41
C HIS A 43 -13.36 6.83 -8.00
N GLY A 44 -13.99 5.70 -7.66
CA GLY A 44 -13.60 4.39 -8.18
C GLY A 44 -12.15 4.02 -7.86
N ILE A 45 -11.68 4.40 -6.68
CA ILE A 45 -10.34 4.15 -6.15
C ILE A 45 -10.44 3.00 -5.15
N ASP A 46 -9.62 1.97 -5.34
CA ASP A 46 -9.40 0.95 -4.32
C ASP A 46 -8.45 1.52 -3.26
N TYR A 47 -8.77 1.40 -1.98
CA TYR A 47 -7.92 1.88 -0.89
C TYR A 47 -7.57 0.73 0.07
N THR A 48 -6.27 0.50 0.27
CA THR A 48 -5.74 -0.45 1.24
C THR A 48 -4.80 0.25 2.21
N LEU A 49 -4.99 -0.01 3.50
CA LEU A 49 -4.12 0.43 4.58
C LEU A 49 -3.19 -0.74 4.94
N ILE A 50 -1.89 -0.48 4.95
CA ILE A 50 -0.86 -1.44 5.33
C ILE A 50 -0.17 -0.93 6.59
N LYS A 51 -0.25 -1.69 7.69
CA LYS A 51 0.42 -1.34 8.95
C LYS A 51 1.85 -1.88 8.97
N THR A 52 2.79 -1.06 9.39
CA THR A 52 4.16 -1.48 9.71
C THR A 52 4.46 -1.17 11.17
N PRO A 53 3.91 -1.96 12.12
CA PRO A 53 4.19 -1.76 13.54
C PRO A 53 5.68 -1.93 13.84
N ARG A 54 6.15 -1.39 14.96
CA ARG A 54 7.57 -1.40 15.35
C ARG A 54 8.21 -2.79 15.23
N ALA A 55 7.50 -3.84 15.66
CA ALA A 55 7.99 -5.21 15.59
C ALA A 55 8.28 -5.66 14.14
N ALA A 56 7.40 -5.36 13.19
CA ALA A 56 7.60 -5.70 11.78
C ALA A 56 8.79 -4.94 11.18
N ARG A 57 8.97 -3.68 11.57
CA ARG A 57 10.10 -2.83 11.12
C ARG A 57 11.44 -3.33 11.64
N GLN A 58 11.48 -3.84 12.87
CA GLN A 58 12.68 -4.44 13.45
C GLN A 58 13.11 -5.71 12.70
N ILE A 59 12.15 -6.57 12.33
CA ILE A 59 12.42 -7.76 11.51
C ILE A 59 12.97 -7.35 10.14
N GLY A 60 12.36 -6.35 9.49
CA GLY A 60 12.84 -5.82 8.22
C GLY A 60 14.31 -5.40 8.26
N LYS A 61 14.71 -4.67 9.32
CA LYS A 61 16.10 -4.22 9.51
C LYS A 61 17.09 -5.36 9.75
N GLN A 62 16.66 -6.48 10.32
CA GLN A 62 17.52 -7.65 10.55
C GLN A 62 17.83 -8.43 9.26
N ASN A 63 16.95 -8.33 8.26
CA ASN A 63 17.03 -9.09 7.02
C ASN A 63 17.61 -8.31 5.83
N THR A 64 17.96 -7.03 6.02
CA THR A 64 18.56 -6.18 5.01
C THR A 64 20.04 -5.97 5.30
N ASP A 65 20.92 -6.12 4.30
CA ASP A 65 22.29 -5.60 4.39
C ASP A 65 22.22 -4.09 4.70
N GLN A 66 23.10 -3.64 5.61
CA GLN A 66 23.12 -2.29 6.20
C GLN A 66 23.15 -1.12 5.20
N SER A 67 23.30 -1.40 3.90
CA SER A 67 23.36 -0.43 2.81
C SER A 67 22.02 -0.09 2.16
N SER A 68 20.92 -0.78 2.49
CA SER A 68 19.60 -0.42 1.95
C SER A 68 18.88 0.54 2.89
N GLU A 69 18.40 1.67 2.36
CA GLU A 69 17.38 2.51 2.99
C GLU A 69 16.11 1.69 3.15
N SER A 70 16.10 0.86 4.19
CA SER A 70 14.98 -0.01 4.47
C SER A 70 13.79 0.91 4.73
N GLY A 71 12.72 0.84 3.94
CA GLY A 71 11.44 1.54 4.14
C GLY A 71 10.73 1.19 5.48
N THR A 72 11.50 0.75 6.47
CA THR A 72 11.16 0.40 7.84
C THR A 72 11.09 1.61 8.76
N GLU A 73 11.17 2.83 8.23
CA GLU A 73 11.02 4.06 8.98
C GLU A 73 9.59 4.61 9.01
N TYR A 74 8.72 4.12 8.12
CA TYR A 74 7.32 4.52 8.02
C TYR A 74 6.45 3.67 8.96
N ASP A 75 5.40 4.25 9.54
CA ASP A 75 4.43 3.56 10.39
C ASP A 75 3.40 2.77 9.58
N GLY A 76 3.20 3.13 8.31
CA GLY A 76 2.43 2.32 7.39
C GLY A 76 2.48 2.86 5.98
N TYR A 77 1.60 2.31 5.14
CA TYR A 77 1.43 2.72 3.76
C TYR A 77 -0.05 2.78 3.39
N ALA A 78 -0.40 3.79 2.60
CA ALA A 78 -1.67 3.84 1.88
C ALA A 78 -1.43 3.37 0.44
N LEU A 79 -2.04 2.26 0.06
CA LEU A 79 -2.04 1.75 -1.31
C LEU A 79 -3.36 2.13 -1.98
N PHE A 80 -3.28 2.92 -3.04
CA PHE A 80 -4.44 3.29 -3.85
C PHE A 80 -4.35 2.65 -5.23
N GLY A 81 -5.39 1.91 -5.63
CA GLY A 81 -5.56 1.38 -6.99
C GLY A 81 -6.52 2.26 -7.79
N PHE A 82 -6.18 2.59 -9.03
CA PHE A 82 -6.96 3.49 -9.88
C PHE A 82 -6.81 3.17 -11.36
N LYS A 83 -7.74 3.66 -12.20
CA LYS A 83 -7.70 3.40 -13.64
C LYS A 83 -6.71 4.27 -14.38
N THR A 84 -6.66 5.57 -14.08
CA THR A 84 -5.70 6.51 -14.70
C THR A 84 -5.11 7.47 -13.67
N ILE A 85 -3.91 7.98 -13.94
CA ILE A 85 -3.21 8.91 -13.05
C ILE A 85 -3.99 10.22 -12.91
N GLU A 86 -4.61 10.69 -13.99
CA GLU A 86 -5.39 11.93 -14.02
C GLU A 86 -6.63 11.82 -13.10
N GLN A 87 -7.33 10.68 -13.14
CA GLN A 87 -8.46 10.41 -12.24
C GLN A 87 -8.01 10.48 -10.77
N PHE A 88 -6.87 9.88 -10.46
CA PHE A 88 -6.31 9.89 -9.11
C PHE A 88 -5.94 11.30 -8.65
N GLN A 89 -5.31 12.10 -9.51
CA GLN A 89 -4.95 13.49 -9.21
C GLN A 89 -6.18 14.37 -8.96
N VAL A 90 -7.21 14.26 -9.81
CA VAL A 90 -8.45 15.03 -9.66
C VAL A 90 -9.20 14.65 -8.39
N ALA A 91 -9.14 13.39 -7.95
CA ALA A 91 -9.81 12.95 -6.73
C ALA A 91 -9.36 13.74 -5.48
N PHE A 92 -8.09 14.12 -5.38
CA PHE A 92 -7.59 14.94 -4.24
C PHE A 92 -8.12 16.37 -4.23
N SER A 93 -8.68 16.85 -5.35
CA SER A 93 -9.33 18.17 -5.43
C SER A 93 -10.82 18.12 -5.04
N ASP A 94 -11.35 16.95 -4.66
CA ASP A 94 -12.73 16.82 -4.21
C ASP A 94 -12.98 17.66 -2.94
N PRO A 95 -14.05 18.49 -2.90
CA PRO A 95 -14.35 19.29 -1.73
C PRO A 95 -14.51 18.49 -0.43
N TYR A 96 -15.00 17.25 -0.49
CA TYR A 96 -15.07 16.39 0.69
C TYR A 96 -13.67 15.97 1.14
N PHE A 97 -12.77 15.64 0.21
CA PHE A 97 -11.39 15.33 0.55
C PHE A 97 -10.70 16.53 1.21
N VAL A 98 -10.79 17.71 0.58
CA VAL A 98 -10.12 18.94 1.04
C VAL A 98 -10.66 19.41 2.38
N ASN A 99 -11.98 19.37 2.59
CA ASN A 99 -12.61 19.96 3.78
C ASN A 99 -12.86 18.96 4.92
N VAL A 100 -12.81 17.65 4.67
CA VAL A 100 -13.13 16.61 5.68
C VAL A 100 -11.96 15.67 5.90
N VAL A 101 -11.47 15.00 4.85
CA VAL A 101 -10.42 13.97 4.97
C VAL A 101 -9.06 14.59 5.30
N GLN A 102 -8.66 15.61 4.56
CA GLN A 102 -7.35 16.24 4.71
C GLN A 102 -7.15 16.89 6.10
N PRO A 103 -8.14 17.60 6.68
CA PRO A 103 -8.02 18.14 8.04
C PRO A 103 -7.87 17.05 9.11
N ASP A 104 -8.49 15.88 8.94
CA ASP A 104 -8.27 14.75 9.83
C ASP A 104 -6.87 14.15 9.65
N GLY A 105 -6.43 13.96 8.41
CA GLY A 105 -5.09 13.48 8.08
C GLY A 105 -3.98 14.35 8.70
N LYS A 106 -4.15 15.68 8.72
CA LYS A 106 -3.22 16.62 9.37
C LYS A 106 -3.04 16.39 10.88
N LYS A 107 -3.99 15.73 11.56
CA LYS A 107 -3.92 15.44 12.99
C LYS A 107 -3.12 14.16 13.28
N ILE A 108 -3.12 13.22 12.35
CA ILE A 108 -2.58 11.87 12.56
C ILE A 108 -1.33 11.55 11.77
N PHE A 109 -1.08 12.25 10.66
CA PHE A 109 0.10 12.06 9.83
C PHE A 109 1.13 13.16 10.09
N ASP A 110 2.40 12.77 10.09
CA ASP A 110 3.50 13.72 10.04
C ASP A 110 3.66 14.21 8.59
N LEU A 111 3.33 15.47 8.36
CA LEU A 111 3.41 16.12 7.05
C LEU A 111 4.69 16.96 6.89
N SER A 112 5.64 16.87 7.83
CA SER A 112 6.87 17.66 7.83
C SER A 112 7.98 17.07 6.94
N GLY A 113 7.85 15.81 6.52
CA GLY A 113 8.76 15.15 5.56
C GLY A 113 8.15 14.98 4.16
N ASP A 114 8.86 14.29 3.27
CA ASP A 114 8.44 13.95 1.89
C ASP A 114 7.25 12.95 1.80
N VAL A 115 6.41 12.90 2.85
CA VAL A 115 5.30 11.97 3.08
C VAL A 115 4.18 12.10 2.01
N THR A 116 4.32 12.99 1.04
CA THR A 116 3.36 13.20 -0.05
C THR A 116 3.81 12.71 -1.43
N SER A 117 5.07 12.32 -1.63
CA SER A 117 5.52 11.72 -2.91
C SER A 117 5.35 10.19 -2.88
N GLY A 118 4.12 9.73 -3.11
CA GLY A 118 3.85 8.32 -3.33
C GLY A 118 4.61 7.79 -4.56
N ALA A 119 5.18 6.60 -4.46
CA ALA A 119 5.73 5.91 -5.63
C ALA A 119 4.57 5.49 -6.53
N GLN A 120 4.53 6.01 -7.75
CA GLN A 120 3.52 5.67 -8.75
C GLN A 120 3.98 4.44 -9.54
N PHE A 121 3.14 3.41 -9.57
CA PHE A 121 3.38 2.19 -10.31
C PHE A 121 2.34 2.08 -11.43
N ALA A 122 2.81 2.21 -12.66
CA ALA A 122 2.02 1.89 -13.83
C ALA A 122 2.24 0.42 -14.21
N GLY A 123 1.17 -0.28 -14.59
CA GLY A 123 1.33 -1.63 -15.13
C GLY A 123 1.50 -2.76 -14.12
N VAL A 124 0.90 -2.63 -12.93
CA VAL A 124 0.92 -3.72 -11.95
C VAL A 124 0.19 -4.94 -12.53
N THR A 125 0.95 -6.02 -12.69
CA THR A 125 0.45 -7.29 -13.23
C THR A 125 0.50 -8.33 -12.11
N PRO A 126 -0.65 -8.83 -11.63
CA PRO A 126 -0.63 -9.93 -10.67
C PRO A 126 -0.03 -11.18 -11.33
N ILE A 127 0.87 -11.87 -10.62
CA ILE A 127 1.50 -13.13 -11.09
C ILE A 127 0.81 -14.33 -10.45
N VAL A 128 0.48 -14.23 -9.16
CA VAL A 128 -0.29 -15.22 -8.39
C VAL A 128 -1.41 -14.50 -7.67
N ALA A 129 -2.63 -15.04 -7.72
CA ALA A 129 -3.78 -14.56 -6.95
C ALA A 129 -4.58 -15.75 -6.43
N ASN A 130 -5.08 -15.67 -5.19
CA ASN A 130 -5.88 -16.73 -4.56
C ASN A 130 -5.21 -18.12 -4.62
N GLY A 131 -3.88 -18.16 -4.43
CA GLY A 131 -3.09 -19.40 -4.44
C GLY A 131 -2.88 -20.03 -5.82
N LYS A 132 -3.20 -19.33 -6.92
CA LYS A 132 -3.03 -19.83 -8.29
C LYS A 132 -2.25 -18.85 -9.14
N ALA A 133 -1.43 -19.36 -10.07
CA ALA A 133 -0.86 -18.54 -11.11
C ALA A 133 -1.98 -17.93 -11.97
N VAL A 134 -1.91 -16.62 -12.17
CA VAL A 134 -2.82 -15.89 -13.07
C VAL A 134 -2.12 -15.45 -14.36
N VAL A 135 -0.85 -15.81 -14.49
CA VAL A 135 -0.07 -15.76 -15.73
C VAL A 135 0.07 -17.17 -16.31
N LYS A 136 0.37 -17.27 -17.61
CA LYS A 136 0.71 -18.53 -18.26
C LYS A 136 2.05 -19.02 -17.72
N ALA A 137 2.02 -20.06 -16.89
CA ALA A 137 3.17 -20.60 -16.18
C ALA A 137 3.13 -22.14 -16.07
N GLU A 138 2.39 -22.82 -16.95
CA GLU A 138 2.13 -24.26 -16.86
C GLU A 138 3.40 -25.09 -16.99
N LYS A 139 4.36 -24.63 -17.81
CA LYS A 139 5.65 -25.30 -18.00
C LYS A 139 6.53 -25.13 -16.76
N GLU A 140 6.54 -23.93 -16.20
CA GLU A 140 7.34 -23.55 -15.03
C GLU A 140 6.83 -24.27 -13.77
N ILE A 141 5.51 -24.38 -13.60
CA ILE A 141 4.88 -25.12 -12.49
C ILE A 141 5.29 -26.60 -12.56
N LYS A 142 5.20 -27.24 -13.74
CA LYS A 142 5.63 -28.65 -13.90
C LYS A 142 7.11 -28.84 -13.56
N ALA A 143 7.97 -27.94 -14.04
CA ALA A 143 9.39 -28.01 -13.74
C ALA A 143 9.66 -27.88 -12.21
N TRP A 144 8.92 -27.02 -11.51
CA TRP A 144 9.00 -26.89 -10.06
C TRP A 144 8.49 -28.14 -9.32
N GLU A 145 7.38 -28.74 -9.74
CA GLU A 145 6.85 -29.98 -9.17
C GLU A 145 7.84 -31.15 -9.31
N GLU A 146 8.49 -31.26 -10.48
CA GLU A 146 9.54 -32.26 -10.70
C GLU A 146 10.75 -32.05 -9.78
N TYR A 147 11.18 -30.80 -9.57
CA TYR A 147 12.25 -30.46 -8.63
C TYR A 147 11.88 -30.87 -7.20
N GLU A 148 10.70 -30.48 -6.73
CA GLU A 148 10.19 -30.80 -5.39
C GLU A 148 10.07 -32.32 -5.15
N SER A 149 9.74 -33.08 -6.19
CA SER A 149 9.66 -34.54 -6.10
C SER A 149 11.03 -35.22 -5.94
N LYS A 150 12.08 -34.60 -6.48
CA LYS A 150 13.47 -35.10 -6.45
C LYS A 150 14.19 -34.67 -5.17
N SER A 151 13.88 -33.49 -4.62
CA SER A 151 14.51 -32.96 -3.39
C SER A 151 14.03 -33.64 -2.11
N LYS A 152 12.95 -34.43 -2.17
CA LYS A 152 12.37 -35.18 -1.04
C LYS A 152 12.81 -36.65 -0.96
N LYS A 153 13.73 -37.09 -1.82
CA LYS A 153 14.38 -38.41 -1.77
C LYS A 153 15.78 -38.27 -1.18
#